data_AF-A0A1V4R5C3-F1
#
_entry.id   AF-A0A1V4R5C3-F1
#
_cell.length_a   1.000
_cell.length_b   1.000
_cell.length_c   1.000
_cell.angle_alpha   90.00
_cell.angle_beta   90.00
_cell.angle_gamma   90.00
#
_symmetry.space_group_name_H-M   'P 1'
#
loop_
_entity.id
_entity.type
_entity.pdbx_description
1 polymer ?
#
loop_
_entity_poly.entity_id
_entity_poly.type
_entity_poly.pdbx_seq_one_letter_code
_entity_poly.pdbx_strand_id
1 'polypeptide(L)'
;MKRVFEKLNKKMLIGAVLLFYTISLNANDDIDGVFGKFSIDHNWKTISHKSVHNPVVLLTPPTYKETDPVITRLKNISSHGVDTQFSVKLQEFRYQNLRYDNGAHVKEDLSYMVLPKGVHHINNDVWEVGTFNRGGQESAYSMPYWQKTYFRHNSNITPKLFLTIQTNNDSEPVIIRVNDLNSRSFTTGLFEQESNWRAGGANYTPQYRGHAVEIIGYLAIFSDTKNTIKTIKTKNPFPLSYKIGDVTIPKNDNGISQKDGIIIQEDTSRDTEQVHADNLVHYLDIINSRFVTNVDRRGLDTFALRLDRARTRTRSSTDILSVDYWNVLLDIGIDLKWELNIPISIQ
;
A
#
# COMPACT_ATOMS: atom_id res chain seq x y z
N MET A 1 51.73 14.40 -2.37
CA MET A 1 51.02 13.13 -2.06
C MET A 1 49.55 13.30 -1.67
N LYS A 2 49.11 14.38 -0.99
CA LYS A 2 47.68 14.60 -0.65
C LYS A 2 46.71 14.75 -1.85
N ARG A 3 47.14 15.30 -3.00
CA ARG A 3 46.28 15.48 -4.19
C ARG A 3 46.02 14.23 -5.04
N VAL A 4 46.75 13.14 -4.80
CA VAL A 4 46.57 11.87 -5.55
C VAL A 4 45.52 10.99 -4.86
N PHE A 5 45.42 11.04 -3.52
CA PHE A 5 44.42 10.27 -2.76
C PHE A 5 42.98 10.80 -2.88
N GLU A 6 42.75 12.09 -3.11
CA GLU A 6 41.39 12.63 -3.33
C GLU A 6 40.80 12.25 -4.71
N LYS A 7 41.63 12.16 -5.76
CA LYS A 7 41.18 11.75 -7.10
C LYS A 7 40.90 10.26 -7.22
N LEU A 8 41.61 9.41 -6.45
CA LEU A 8 41.37 7.97 -6.40
C LEU A 8 40.04 7.64 -5.71
N ASN A 9 39.64 8.37 -4.67
CA ASN A 9 38.35 8.14 -3.99
C ASN A 9 37.14 8.55 -4.86
N LYS A 10 37.20 9.68 -5.59
CA LYS A 10 36.09 10.08 -6.48
C LYS A 10 35.93 9.14 -7.69
N LYS A 11 37.04 8.68 -8.30
CA LYS A 11 36.98 7.72 -9.42
C LYS A 11 36.56 6.32 -8.98
N MET A 12 36.92 5.88 -7.78
CA MET A 12 36.38 4.64 -7.21
C MET A 12 34.90 4.76 -6.84
N LEU A 13 34.44 5.92 -6.38
CA LEU A 13 33.02 6.16 -6.10
C LEU A 13 32.20 6.18 -7.41
N ILE A 14 32.68 6.88 -8.44
CA ILE A 14 32.05 6.88 -9.78
C ILE A 14 32.13 5.49 -10.42
N GLY A 15 33.26 4.78 -10.26
CA GLY A 15 33.45 3.42 -10.73
C GLY A 15 32.54 2.42 -10.04
N ALA A 16 32.34 2.54 -8.72
CA ALA A 16 31.37 1.76 -7.96
C ALA A 16 29.93 2.09 -8.39
N VAL A 17 29.61 3.38 -8.59
CA VAL A 17 28.30 3.83 -9.08
C VAL A 17 28.00 3.29 -10.49
N LEU A 18 28.99 3.24 -11.39
CA LEU A 18 28.84 2.62 -12.72
C LEU A 18 28.76 1.08 -12.65
N LEU A 19 29.48 0.43 -11.72
CA LEU A 19 29.45 -1.02 -11.55
C LEU A 19 28.09 -1.49 -10.99
N PHE A 20 27.44 -0.70 -10.13
CA PHE A 20 26.05 -0.93 -9.71
C PHE A 20 25.03 -0.70 -10.84
N TYR A 21 25.37 0.07 -11.87
CA TYR A 21 24.50 0.32 -13.03
C TYR A 21 24.53 -0.81 -14.07
N THR A 22 25.48 -1.74 -13.97
CA THR A 22 25.53 -2.94 -14.84
C THR A 22 24.67 -4.11 -14.35
N ILE A 23 23.79 -3.90 -13.37
CA ILE A 23 22.86 -4.94 -12.90
C ILE A 23 21.73 -5.11 -13.93
N SER A 24 21.84 -6.23 -14.67
CA SER A 24 20.77 -6.97 -15.34
C SER A 24 19.96 -6.20 -16.38
N LEU A 25 20.36 -6.29 -17.65
CA LEU A 25 19.47 -6.13 -18.80
C LEU A 25 18.68 -7.43 -19.03
N ASN A 26 17.99 -7.95 -18.02
CA ASN A 26 16.97 -8.97 -18.25
C ASN A 26 15.64 -8.26 -18.51
N ALA A 27 14.96 -8.64 -19.59
CA ALA A 27 13.59 -8.18 -19.90
C ALA A 27 12.58 -8.56 -18.81
N ASN A 28 12.95 -9.49 -17.92
CA ASN A 28 12.16 -10.00 -16.81
C ASN A 28 12.36 -9.21 -15.50
N ASP A 29 12.81 -7.95 -15.56
CA ASP A 29 12.96 -7.09 -14.36
C ASP A 29 12.12 -5.80 -14.46
N ASP A 30 11.29 -5.69 -15.49
CA ASP A 30 10.53 -4.48 -15.82
C ASP A 30 9.02 -4.65 -15.54
N ILE A 31 8.40 -3.60 -15.01
CA ILE A 31 6.96 -3.44 -14.96
C ILE A 31 6.61 -2.05 -15.44
N ASP A 32 5.61 -1.94 -16.33
CA ASP A 32 5.17 -0.67 -16.92
C ASP A 32 4.37 0.22 -15.92
N GLY A 33 4.73 0.17 -14.63
CA GLY A 33 4.07 0.85 -13.53
C GLY A 33 4.71 2.19 -13.14
N VAL A 34 3.96 2.99 -12.39
CA VAL A 34 4.39 4.29 -11.84
C VAL A 34 4.23 4.28 -10.32
N PHE A 35 5.21 4.86 -9.62
CA PHE A 35 5.19 4.97 -8.17
C PHE A 35 5.35 6.42 -7.73
N GLY A 36 4.65 6.83 -6.68
CA GLY A 36 4.73 8.20 -6.18
C GLY A 36 4.24 8.36 -4.75
N LYS A 37 4.40 9.58 -4.22
CA LYS A 37 3.97 9.98 -2.88
C LYS A 37 3.17 11.26 -2.93
N PHE A 38 2.29 11.43 -1.95
CA PHE A 38 1.48 12.64 -1.81
C PHE A 38 1.02 12.79 -0.36
N SER A 39 0.55 13.99 -0.03
CA SER A 39 -0.12 14.28 1.23
C SER A 39 -1.55 14.71 0.94
N ILE A 40 -2.50 14.22 1.73
CA ILE A 40 -3.94 14.45 1.52
C ILE A 40 -4.74 14.40 2.82
N ASP A 41 -5.89 15.07 2.83
CA ASP A 41 -6.86 15.12 3.91
C ASP A 41 -8.21 14.52 3.44
N HIS A 42 -9.31 14.93 4.07
CA HIS A 42 -10.67 14.52 3.74
C HIS A 42 -11.20 15.01 2.37
N ASN A 43 -10.49 15.93 1.70
CA ASN A 43 -10.89 16.47 0.40
C ASN A 43 -10.40 15.59 -0.75
N TRP A 44 -11.25 15.42 -1.76
CA TRP A 44 -10.87 14.73 -3.00
C TRP A 44 -9.74 15.47 -3.71
N LYS A 45 -8.67 14.74 -4.02
CA LYS A 45 -7.57 15.20 -4.87
C LYS A 45 -7.40 14.26 -6.04
N THR A 46 -7.28 14.82 -7.23
CA THR A 46 -6.90 14.05 -8.42
C THR A 46 -5.38 14.00 -8.55
N ILE A 47 -4.86 12.80 -8.76
CA ILE A 47 -3.46 12.54 -9.10
C ILE A 47 -3.40 12.19 -10.58
N SER A 48 -2.41 12.72 -11.30
CA SER A 48 -2.15 12.41 -12.71
C SER A 48 -0.69 12.00 -12.89
N HIS A 49 -0.45 11.01 -13.75
CA HIS A 49 0.89 10.57 -14.13
C HIS A 49 0.88 9.94 -15.54
N LYS A 50 2.07 9.59 -16.04
CA LYS A 50 2.25 8.87 -17.32
C LYS A 50 1.26 7.71 -17.43
N SER A 51 0.60 7.57 -18.59
CA SER A 51 -0.38 6.50 -18.83
C SER A 51 0.18 5.12 -18.50
N VAL A 52 -0.62 4.29 -17.82
CA VAL A 52 -0.36 2.87 -17.53
C VAL A 52 -1.51 2.07 -18.15
N HIS A 53 -1.19 1.05 -18.92
CA HIS A 53 -2.20 0.23 -19.59
C HIS A 53 -3.00 -0.61 -18.58
N ASN A 54 -4.34 -0.55 -18.66
CA ASN A 54 -5.27 -1.23 -17.73
C ASN A 54 -4.84 -1.10 -16.26
N PRO A 55 -4.82 0.13 -15.72
CA PRO A 55 -4.18 0.42 -14.44
C PRO A 55 -4.95 -0.18 -13.27
N VAL A 56 -4.19 -0.68 -12.29
CA VAL A 56 -4.64 -1.00 -10.94
C VAL A 56 -3.84 -0.15 -9.98
N VAL A 57 -4.54 0.61 -9.12
CA VAL A 57 -3.91 1.53 -8.19
C VAL A 57 -3.89 0.90 -6.81
N LEU A 58 -2.72 0.82 -6.19
CA LEU A 58 -2.58 0.44 -4.80
C LEU A 58 -2.10 1.62 -3.98
N LEU A 59 -2.63 1.75 -2.77
CA LEU A 59 -2.30 2.81 -1.83
C LEU A 59 -1.68 2.22 -0.57
N THR A 60 -0.73 2.94 0.02
CA THR A 60 -0.26 2.62 1.38
C THR A 60 -1.34 2.99 2.40
N PRO A 61 -1.34 2.37 3.60
CA PRO A 61 -2.07 2.95 4.71
C PRO A 61 -1.58 4.39 4.99
N PRO A 62 -2.47 5.29 5.41
CA PRO A 62 -2.09 6.67 5.71
C PRO A 62 -1.20 6.73 6.97
N THR A 63 -0.26 7.68 7.00
CA THR A 63 0.58 7.90 8.20
C THR A 63 -0.28 8.29 9.40
N TYR A 64 0.03 7.84 10.61
CA TYR A 64 -0.66 8.24 11.84
C TYR A 64 -0.19 9.62 12.29
N LYS A 65 -0.92 10.70 11.94
CA LYS A 65 -0.62 12.07 12.40
C LYS A 65 -1.63 12.58 13.42
N GLU A 66 -2.80 11.95 13.53
CA GLU A 66 -3.76 12.20 14.59
C GLU A 66 -4.48 10.92 15.04
N THR A 67 -5.30 11.04 16.08
CA THR A 67 -5.95 9.91 16.75
C THR A 67 -7.20 9.42 16.05
N ASP A 68 -7.68 10.09 15.01
CA ASP A 68 -8.90 9.67 14.33
C ASP A 68 -8.58 8.56 13.29
N PRO A 69 -9.13 7.33 13.41
CA PRO A 69 -9.02 6.27 12.43
C PRO A 69 -9.64 6.69 11.10
N VAL A 70 -8.85 6.47 10.05
CA VAL A 70 -9.18 6.92 8.72
C VAL A 70 -8.82 5.84 7.70
N ILE A 71 -9.62 5.75 6.65
CA ILE A 71 -9.37 4.87 5.52
C ILE A 71 -9.10 5.70 4.26
N THR A 72 -8.51 5.05 3.26
CA THR A 72 -8.33 5.66 1.93
C THR A 72 -9.55 5.36 1.06
N ARG A 73 -10.00 6.36 0.29
CA ARG A 73 -11.06 6.20 -0.72
C ARG A 73 -10.49 6.54 -2.09
N LEU A 74 -10.89 5.79 -3.10
CA LEU A 74 -10.37 5.88 -4.46
C LEU A 74 -11.51 5.81 -5.46
N LYS A 75 -11.44 6.59 -6.53
CA LYS A 75 -12.39 6.52 -7.65
C LYS A 75 -11.79 7.10 -8.92
N ASN A 76 -12.56 7.03 -10.01
CA ASN A 76 -12.27 7.69 -11.29
C ASN A 76 -10.89 7.33 -11.85
N ILE A 77 -10.51 6.04 -11.78
CA ILE A 77 -9.25 5.56 -12.36
C ILE A 77 -9.40 5.57 -13.88
N SER A 78 -8.68 6.46 -14.57
CA SER A 78 -8.71 6.51 -16.04
C SER A 78 -7.87 5.38 -16.63
N SER A 79 -8.49 4.62 -17.52
CA SER A 79 -7.85 3.54 -18.29
C SER A 79 -7.54 3.93 -19.74
N HIS A 80 -7.90 5.16 -20.13
CA HIS A 80 -7.76 5.69 -21.49
C HIS A 80 -7.25 7.14 -21.43
N GLY A 81 -6.52 7.56 -22.45
CA GLY A 81 -5.96 8.91 -22.56
C GLY A 81 -4.43 8.94 -22.45
N VAL A 82 -3.87 10.15 -22.49
CA VAL A 82 -2.42 10.40 -22.45
C VAL A 82 -1.83 10.13 -21.07
N ASP A 83 -2.62 10.39 -20.02
CA ASP A 83 -2.25 10.20 -18.63
C ASP A 83 -3.24 9.28 -17.91
N THR A 84 -2.74 8.51 -16.94
CA THR A 84 -3.57 7.81 -15.98
C THR A 84 -3.84 8.74 -14.80
N GLN A 85 -5.11 8.87 -14.44
CA GLN A 85 -5.61 9.72 -13.37
C GLN A 85 -6.42 8.90 -12.40
N PHE A 86 -6.43 9.30 -11.13
CA PHE A 86 -7.35 8.77 -10.13
C PHE A 86 -7.63 9.83 -9.06
N SER A 87 -8.80 9.78 -8.45
CA SER A 87 -9.16 10.67 -7.33
C SER A 87 -9.08 9.90 -6.02
N VAL A 88 -8.40 10.48 -5.04
CA VAL A 88 -8.21 9.91 -3.70
C VAL A 88 -8.63 10.90 -2.61
N LYS A 89 -9.08 10.41 -1.46
CA LYS A 89 -9.25 11.17 -0.21
C LYS A 89 -9.06 10.28 1.01
N LEU A 90 -8.95 10.90 2.17
CA LEU A 90 -9.13 10.25 3.45
C LEU A 90 -10.59 10.31 3.89
N GLN A 91 -11.05 9.28 4.59
CA GLN A 91 -12.40 9.26 5.15
C GLN A 91 -12.39 8.53 6.50
N GLU A 92 -12.83 9.25 7.53
CA GLU A 92 -13.06 8.70 8.86
C GLU A 92 -14.31 7.83 8.87
N PHE A 93 -14.40 6.92 9.83
CA PHE A 93 -15.63 6.18 10.09
C PHE A 93 -16.77 7.12 10.50
N ARG A 94 -18.02 6.77 10.17
CA ARG A 94 -19.16 7.68 10.36
C ARG A 94 -19.38 8.08 11.82
N TYR A 95 -19.11 7.19 12.78
CA TYR A 95 -19.24 7.50 14.20
C TYR A 95 -18.34 8.66 14.66
N GLN A 96 -17.26 8.95 13.92
CA GLN A 96 -16.34 10.06 14.18
C GLN A 96 -16.78 11.36 13.52
N ASN A 97 -17.28 11.25 12.29
CA ASN A 97 -17.83 12.39 11.54
C ASN A 97 -19.03 13.02 12.27
N LEU A 98 -19.79 12.23 13.03
CA LEU A 98 -20.87 12.75 13.89
C LEU A 98 -20.37 13.49 15.14
N ARG A 99 -19.09 13.33 15.53
CA ARG A 99 -18.46 14.01 16.67
C ARG A 99 -17.77 15.32 16.28
N TYR A 100 -17.26 15.42 15.05
CA TYR A 100 -16.47 16.58 14.60
C TYR A 100 -16.96 17.14 13.26
N ASP A 101 -17.36 18.41 13.32
CA ASP A 101 -17.81 19.32 12.26
C ASP A 101 -17.33 18.95 10.82
N ASN A 102 -18.19 18.24 10.08
CA ASN A 102 -18.07 17.95 8.64
C ASN A 102 -17.02 16.91 8.20
N GLY A 103 -16.48 16.09 9.11
CA GLY A 103 -15.52 15.02 8.78
C GLY A 103 -14.15 15.54 8.36
N ALA A 104 -13.72 16.64 8.98
CA ALA A 104 -12.42 17.22 8.77
C ALA A 104 -11.31 16.33 9.38
N HIS A 105 -10.30 16.01 8.57
CA HIS A 105 -9.14 15.22 8.95
C HIS A 105 -7.85 15.94 8.55
N VAL A 106 -6.76 15.78 9.30
CA VAL A 106 -5.46 16.39 8.99
C VAL A 106 -4.84 15.79 7.72
N LYS A 107 -3.87 16.49 7.13
CA LYS A 107 -3.14 15.96 5.98
C LYS A 107 -2.16 14.88 6.38
N GLU A 108 -2.34 13.68 5.83
CA GLU A 108 -1.46 12.54 6.07
C GLU A 108 -0.75 12.10 4.80
N ASP A 109 0.41 11.47 4.98
CA ASP A 109 1.24 11.09 3.84
C ASP A 109 0.89 9.68 3.39
N LEU A 110 0.74 9.52 2.08
CA LEU A 110 0.47 8.25 1.42
C LEU A 110 1.44 8.07 0.27
N SER A 111 1.61 6.83 -0.15
CA SER A 111 2.24 6.49 -1.42
C SER A 111 1.29 5.67 -2.26
N TYR A 112 1.51 5.72 -3.56
CA TYR A 112 0.76 4.93 -4.52
C TYR A 112 1.71 4.17 -5.43
N MET A 113 1.21 3.04 -5.92
CA MET A 113 1.74 2.41 -7.12
C MET A 113 0.57 2.19 -8.08
N VAL A 114 0.81 2.47 -9.36
CA VAL A 114 -0.13 2.18 -10.43
C VAL A 114 0.52 1.17 -11.34
N LEU A 115 -0.05 -0.03 -11.36
CA LEU A 115 0.51 -1.18 -12.04
C LEU A 115 -0.40 -1.63 -13.19
N PRO A 116 0.16 -2.08 -14.32
CA PRO A 116 -0.63 -2.67 -15.38
C PRO A 116 -1.22 -4.01 -14.90
N LYS A 117 -2.52 -4.23 -15.13
CA LYS A 117 -3.17 -5.51 -14.87
C LYS A 117 -2.52 -6.62 -15.69
N GLY A 118 -2.15 -7.74 -15.06
CA GLY A 118 -1.44 -8.83 -15.73
C GLY A 118 -0.61 -9.69 -14.79
N VAL A 119 0.11 -10.65 -15.37
CA VAL A 119 1.12 -11.45 -14.67
C VAL A 119 2.48 -11.00 -15.19
N HIS A 120 3.34 -10.52 -14.29
CA HIS A 120 4.65 -9.95 -14.61
C HIS A 120 5.75 -10.75 -13.93
N HIS A 121 6.80 -11.10 -14.66
CA HIS A 121 7.96 -11.79 -14.13
C HIS A 121 9.03 -10.75 -13.82
N ILE A 122 9.43 -10.63 -12.55
CA ILE A 122 10.33 -9.58 -12.03
C ILE A 122 11.34 -10.21 -11.08
N ASN A 123 12.64 -10.27 -11.42
CA ASN A 123 13.70 -10.82 -10.54
C ASN A 123 13.38 -12.20 -9.92
N ASN A 124 12.93 -13.15 -10.76
CA ASN A 124 12.44 -14.48 -10.38
C ASN A 124 11.17 -14.49 -9.51
N ASP A 125 10.61 -13.33 -9.18
CA ASP A 125 9.27 -13.22 -8.61
C ASP A 125 8.23 -13.15 -9.73
N VAL A 126 7.00 -13.51 -9.36
CA VAL A 126 5.83 -13.28 -10.20
C VAL A 126 4.91 -12.30 -9.49
N TRP A 127 4.68 -11.14 -10.12
CA TRP A 127 3.73 -10.14 -9.68
C TRP A 127 2.45 -10.31 -10.48
N GLU A 128 1.41 -10.84 -9.84
CA GLU A 128 0.07 -10.87 -10.42
C GLU A 128 -0.72 -9.65 -9.95
N VAL A 129 -1.11 -8.81 -10.90
CA VAL A 129 -1.91 -7.61 -10.70
C VAL A 129 -3.29 -7.85 -11.29
N GLY A 130 -4.33 -7.68 -10.47
CA GLY A 130 -5.69 -8.00 -10.89
C GLY A 130 -6.75 -7.15 -10.23
N THR A 131 -7.99 -7.36 -10.68
CA THR A 131 -9.18 -6.75 -10.09
C THR A 131 -10.29 -7.78 -9.98
N PHE A 132 -11.15 -7.65 -8.98
CA PHE A 132 -12.36 -8.45 -8.79
C PHE A 132 -13.46 -7.59 -8.15
N ASN A 133 -14.72 -8.00 -8.32
CA ASN A 133 -15.86 -7.34 -7.69
C ASN A 133 -16.09 -7.94 -6.31
N ARG A 134 -16.36 -7.09 -5.31
CA ARG A 134 -16.79 -7.53 -3.99
C ARG A 134 -17.89 -6.61 -3.47
N GLY A 135 -18.95 -7.21 -2.97
CA GLY A 135 -20.03 -6.57 -2.25
C GLY A 135 -20.97 -7.67 -1.78
N GLY A 136 -22.17 -7.31 -1.37
CA GLY A 136 -23.22 -8.29 -1.13
C GLY A 136 -24.08 -7.96 0.07
N GLN A 137 -25.35 -8.28 -0.11
CA GLN A 137 -26.37 -8.26 0.92
C GLN A 137 -26.10 -9.41 1.91
N GLU A 138 -26.19 -9.13 3.21
CA GLU A 138 -25.89 -10.12 4.24
C GLU A 138 -26.77 -11.37 4.12
N SER A 139 -26.21 -12.52 4.52
CA SER A 139 -27.01 -13.61 5.08
C SER A 139 -27.76 -13.07 6.30
N ALA A 140 -28.90 -13.65 6.68
CA ALA A 140 -29.77 -13.19 7.79
C ALA A 140 -29.10 -13.07 9.19
N TYR A 141 -27.78 -13.24 9.29
CA TYR A 141 -26.97 -13.26 10.48
C TYR A 141 -25.73 -12.34 10.35
N SER A 142 -25.95 -11.03 10.27
CA SER A 142 -25.08 -9.93 10.76
C SER A 142 -23.55 -10.02 10.57
N MET A 143 -23.06 -10.68 9.52
CA MET A 143 -21.64 -10.82 9.23
C MET A 143 -21.36 -10.48 7.77
N PRO A 144 -20.24 -9.81 7.47
CA PRO A 144 -19.89 -9.45 6.10
C PRO A 144 -19.72 -10.71 5.24
N TYR A 145 -20.22 -10.61 4.01
CA TYR A 145 -20.29 -11.74 3.10
C TYR A 145 -18.90 -12.06 2.52
N TRP A 146 -18.30 -13.13 3.03
CA TRP A 146 -17.01 -13.62 2.58
C TRP A 146 -17.13 -14.33 1.23
N GLN A 147 -16.36 -13.87 0.26
CA GLN A 147 -16.34 -14.46 -1.08
C GLN A 147 -14.91 -14.76 -1.51
N LYS A 148 -14.75 -15.84 -2.28
CA LYS A 148 -13.45 -16.35 -2.72
C LYS A 148 -13.02 -15.71 -4.05
N THR A 149 -11.72 -15.45 -4.17
CA THR A 149 -11.05 -15.03 -5.40
C THR A 149 -9.88 -15.97 -5.67
N TYR A 150 -9.69 -16.34 -6.94
CA TYR A 150 -8.63 -17.24 -7.38
C TYR A 150 -7.52 -16.45 -8.08
N PHE A 151 -6.28 -16.85 -7.84
CA PHE A 151 -5.15 -16.35 -8.61
C PHE A 151 -5.15 -16.95 -10.01
N ARG A 152 -4.68 -16.18 -11.00
CA ARG A 152 -4.50 -16.66 -12.38
C ARG A 152 -3.18 -17.41 -12.52
N HIS A 153 -2.15 -16.97 -11.81
CA HIS A 153 -0.86 -17.61 -11.76
C HIS A 153 -0.97 -18.90 -10.95
N ASN A 154 -0.59 -20.02 -11.57
CA ASN A 154 -0.55 -21.30 -10.91
C ASN A 154 0.83 -21.49 -10.26
N SER A 155 0.86 -21.48 -8.93
CA SER A 155 2.06 -21.70 -8.14
C SER A 155 1.75 -22.49 -6.87
N ASN A 156 2.77 -23.14 -6.32
CA ASN A 156 2.73 -23.74 -4.98
C ASN A 156 3.22 -22.77 -3.89
N ILE A 157 3.65 -21.57 -4.29
CA ILE A 157 4.09 -20.51 -3.37
C ILE A 157 2.85 -19.70 -2.95
N THR A 158 2.66 -19.51 -1.64
CA THR A 158 1.64 -18.57 -1.14
C THR A 158 2.16 -17.13 -1.31
N PRO A 159 1.45 -16.25 -2.06
CA PRO A 159 1.96 -14.93 -2.37
C PRO A 159 1.87 -13.97 -1.18
N LYS A 160 2.65 -12.89 -1.23
CA LYS A 160 2.36 -11.66 -0.48
C LYS A 160 1.27 -10.87 -1.20
N LEU A 161 0.25 -10.45 -0.48
CA LEU A 161 -1.01 -9.95 -1.04
C LEU A 161 -1.27 -8.53 -0.53
N PHE A 162 -1.59 -7.64 -1.44
CA PHE A 162 -1.91 -6.23 -1.18
C PHE A 162 -3.20 -5.89 -1.89
N LEU A 163 -4.13 -5.20 -1.21
CA LEU A 163 -5.41 -4.84 -1.80
C LEU A 163 -5.73 -3.36 -1.60
N THR A 164 -6.47 -2.79 -2.54
CA THR A 164 -7.02 -1.43 -2.45
C THR A 164 -8.34 -1.38 -3.20
N ILE A 165 -9.37 -0.77 -2.61
CA ILE A 165 -10.64 -0.53 -3.29
C ILE A 165 -10.41 0.48 -4.42
N GLN A 166 -10.91 0.21 -5.62
CA GLN A 166 -10.73 1.03 -6.82
C GLN A 166 -11.88 2.01 -7.08
N THR A 167 -13.00 1.79 -6.40
CA THR A 167 -14.27 2.52 -6.58
C THR A 167 -14.79 3.08 -5.26
N ASN A 168 -15.82 3.91 -5.36
CA ASN A 168 -16.51 4.53 -4.23
C ASN A 168 -18.01 4.53 -4.56
N ASN A 169 -18.57 3.34 -4.64
CA ASN A 169 -19.96 3.09 -5.04
C ASN A 169 -20.92 3.20 -3.85
N ASP A 170 -20.43 3.03 -2.62
CA ASP A 170 -21.13 3.39 -1.40
C ASP A 170 -20.50 4.64 -0.72
N SER A 171 -21.28 5.27 0.14
CA SER A 171 -20.82 6.36 1.01
C SER A 171 -20.23 5.85 2.33
N GLU A 172 -20.58 4.63 2.75
CA GLU A 172 -20.01 4.01 3.95
C GLU A 172 -18.52 3.68 3.76
N PRO A 173 -17.64 4.05 4.71
CA PRO A 173 -16.25 3.59 4.69
C PRO A 173 -16.20 2.10 5.03
N VAL A 174 -15.43 1.35 4.23
CA VAL A 174 -15.19 -0.08 4.46
C VAL A 174 -13.72 -0.40 4.44
N ILE A 175 -13.34 -1.39 5.23
CA ILE A 175 -12.04 -2.04 5.14
C ILE A 175 -12.17 -3.37 4.39
N ILE A 176 -11.10 -3.74 3.69
CA ILE A 176 -11.01 -5.08 3.09
C ILE A 176 -10.33 -5.99 4.11
N ARG A 177 -11.01 -7.05 4.49
CA ARG A 177 -10.37 -8.15 5.23
C ARG A 177 -10.13 -9.33 4.33
N VAL A 178 -9.02 -10.02 4.56
CA VAL A 178 -8.60 -11.19 3.81
C VAL A 178 -8.59 -12.39 4.76
N ASN A 179 -9.06 -13.53 4.28
CA ASN A 179 -8.99 -14.80 4.96
C ASN A 179 -8.56 -15.91 3.99
N ASP A 180 -8.18 -17.07 4.54
CA ASP A 180 -7.89 -18.31 3.80
C ASP A 180 -6.88 -18.13 2.65
N LEU A 181 -5.93 -17.21 2.79
CA LEU A 181 -4.89 -16.98 1.79
C LEU A 181 -3.99 -18.21 1.65
N ASN A 182 -3.97 -18.77 0.44
CA ASN A 182 -3.14 -19.90 0.06
C ASN A 182 -2.56 -19.66 -1.35
N SER A 183 -1.80 -20.61 -1.90
CA SER A 183 -1.13 -20.43 -3.20
C SER A 183 -2.09 -20.32 -4.41
N ARG A 184 -3.38 -20.63 -4.23
CA ARG A 184 -4.38 -20.66 -5.32
C ARG A 184 -5.46 -19.61 -5.19
N SER A 185 -5.73 -19.15 -3.97
CA SER A 185 -6.90 -18.33 -3.68
C SER A 185 -6.78 -17.58 -2.36
N PHE A 186 -7.69 -16.64 -2.19
CA PHE A 186 -7.94 -15.94 -0.95
C PHE A 186 -9.42 -15.58 -0.87
N THR A 187 -9.93 -15.37 0.33
CA THR A 187 -11.31 -14.96 0.59
C THR A 187 -11.29 -13.52 1.09
N THR A 188 -12.24 -12.68 0.66
CA THR A 188 -12.37 -11.30 1.17
C THR A 188 -13.78 -10.95 1.59
N GLY A 189 -13.87 -10.06 2.58
CA GLY A 189 -15.10 -9.39 3.01
C GLY A 189 -14.87 -7.89 3.12
N LEU A 190 -15.93 -7.11 2.93
CA LEU A 190 -15.95 -5.66 3.19
C LEU A 190 -16.60 -5.42 4.54
N PHE A 191 -15.88 -4.73 5.44
CA PHE A 191 -16.33 -4.48 6.81
C PHE A 191 -16.53 -2.98 7.01
N GLU A 192 -17.75 -2.59 7.39
CA GLU A 192 -18.09 -1.24 7.85
C GLU A 192 -17.81 -1.09 9.35
N GLN A 193 -18.00 0.11 9.89
CA GLN A 193 -17.86 0.41 11.32
C GLN A 193 -18.70 -0.49 12.24
N GLU A 194 -18.21 -0.75 13.46
CA GLU A 194 -18.79 -1.72 14.42
C GLU A 194 -20.22 -1.48 14.86
N SER A 195 -20.61 -0.22 15.01
CA SER A 195 -21.96 0.17 15.42
C SER A 195 -23.01 -0.15 14.37
N ASN A 196 -22.62 -0.36 13.11
CA ASN A 196 -23.55 -0.87 12.13
C ASN A 196 -23.95 -2.31 12.53
N TRP A 197 -23.10 -3.03 13.29
CA TRP A 197 -23.13 -4.45 13.61
C TRP A 197 -24.16 -4.72 14.67
N ARG A 198 -25.42 -4.87 14.24
CA ARG A 198 -26.53 -4.99 15.16
C ARG A 198 -26.28 -6.05 16.24
N ALA A 199 -26.21 -5.58 17.49
CA ALA A 199 -26.38 -6.39 18.68
C ALA A 199 -27.78 -7.01 18.67
N GLY A 200 -27.86 -8.33 18.81
CA GLY A 200 -29.12 -9.05 18.84
C GLY A 200 -29.96 -8.66 20.06
N GLY A 201 -31.01 -7.87 19.84
CA GLY A 201 -32.15 -7.73 20.75
C GLY A 201 -33.37 -8.43 20.16
N ALA A 202 -34.08 -9.22 20.97
CA ALA A 202 -35.09 -10.20 20.54
C ALA A 202 -36.32 -9.67 19.75
N ASN A 203 -36.47 -8.35 19.58
CA ASN A 203 -37.65 -7.73 18.95
C ASN A 203 -37.32 -6.82 17.76
N TYR A 204 -36.18 -7.03 17.09
CA TYR A 204 -35.70 -6.11 16.06
C TYR A 204 -35.60 -6.77 14.69
N THR A 205 -36.31 -6.22 13.70
CA THR A 205 -36.27 -6.68 12.30
C THR A 205 -34.92 -6.32 11.69
N PRO A 206 -34.13 -7.27 11.15
CA PRO A 206 -32.80 -6.99 10.61
C PRO A 206 -32.90 -6.05 9.40
N GLN A 207 -32.27 -4.87 9.49
CA GLN A 207 -32.09 -3.93 8.38
C GLN A 207 -30.61 -3.58 8.21
N TYR A 208 -29.75 -4.58 8.29
CA TYR A 208 -28.47 -4.45 7.65
C TYR A 208 -28.63 -4.56 6.14
N ARG A 209 -28.19 -3.54 5.42
CA ARG A 209 -28.43 -3.45 3.96
C ARG A 209 -27.25 -3.91 3.12
N GLY A 210 -26.18 -4.39 3.76
CA GLY A 210 -24.92 -4.74 3.10
C GLY A 210 -24.22 -3.51 2.54
N HIS A 211 -23.07 -3.74 1.90
CA HIS A 211 -22.31 -2.71 1.20
C HIS A 211 -22.55 -2.82 -0.31
N ALA A 212 -22.58 -1.68 -1.02
CA ALA A 212 -22.60 -1.68 -2.47
C ALA A 212 -21.42 -2.47 -3.05
N VAL A 213 -21.58 -3.02 -4.26
CA VAL A 213 -20.49 -3.72 -4.92
C VAL A 213 -19.39 -2.73 -5.29
N GLU A 214 -18.17 -3.00 -4.84
CA GLU A 214 -16.95 -2.27 -5.16
C GLU A 214 -16.01 -3.12 -6.03
N ILE A 215 -15.20 -2.46 -6.86
CA ILE A 215 -14.06 -3.10 -7.53
C ILE A 215 -12.88 -3.04 -6.57
N ILE A 216 -12.24 -4.19 -6.32
CA ILE A 216 -11.01 -4.28 -5.53
C ILE A 216 -9.85 -4.62 -6.45
N GLY A 217 -8.78 -3.84 -6.36
CA GLY A 217 -7.49 -4.10 -7.00
C GLY A 217 -6.61 -4.91 -6.06
N TYR A 218 -5.83 -5.84 -6.61
CA TYR A 218 -4.84 -6.58 -5.85
C TYR A 218 -3.50 -6.69 -6.57
N LEU A 219 -2.45 -6.81 -5.76
CA LEU A 219 -1.13 -7.28 -6.16
C LEU A 219 -0.79 -8.52 -5.32
N ALA A 220 -0.51 -9.62 -5.99
CA ALA A 220 0.01 -10.85 -5.41
C ALA A 220 1.45 -11.07 -5.90
N ILE A 221 2.41 -11.08 -4.97
CA ILE A 221 3.83 -11.32 -5.26
C ILE A 221 4.17 -12.73 -4.81
N PHE A 222 4.37 -13.61 -5.78
CA PHE A 222 4.87 -14.96 -5.59
C PHE A 222 6.39 -14.91 -5.62
N SER A 223 7.01 -15.22 -4.48
CA SER A 223 8.47 -15.19 -4.31
C SER A 223 8.91 -16.39 -3.47
N ASP A 224 10.00 -17.02 -3.89
CA ASP A 224 10.69 -18.07 -3.16
C ASP A 224 11.61 -17.53 -2.04
N THR A 225 11.86 -16.22 -2.05
CA THR A 225 12.87 -15.56 -1.23
C THR A 225 12.23 -14.44 -0.41
N LYS A 226 12.11 -14.67 0.89
CA LYS A 226 11.56 -13.68 1.84
C LYS A 226 12.65 -12.74 2.32
N ASN A 227 12.30 -11.47 2.56
CA ASN A 227 13.19 -10.45 3.13
C ASN A 227 14.48 -10.18 2.33
N THR A 228 14.53 -10.58 1.06
CA THR A 228 15.63 -10.25 0.14
C THR A 228 15.31 -8.95 -0.58
N ILE A 229 16.29 -8.05 -0.66
CA ILE A 229 16.19 -6.82 -1.45
C ILE A 229 16.35 -7.19 -2.93
N LYS A 230 15.39 -6.79 -3.75
CA LYS A 230 15.40 -6.96 -5.21
C LYS A 230 15.20 -5.60 -5.89
N THR A 231 15.46 -5.51 -7.19
CA THR A 231 15.38 -4.25 -7.94
C THR A 231 14.41 -4.33 -9.10
N ILE A 232 13.41 -3.46 -9.15
CA ILE A 232 12.41 -3.41 -10.21
C ILE A 232 12.60 -2.18 -11.10
N LYS A 233 12.56 -2.38 -12.41
CA LYS A 233 12.49 -1.29 -13.40
C LYS A 233 11.04 -0.88 -13.61
N THR A 234 10.82 0.41 -13.77
CA THR A 234 9.49 1.01 -13.81
C THR A 234 9.51 2.25 -14.72
N LYS A 235 8.38 2.93 -14.90
CA LYS A 235 8.33 4.24 -15.57
C LYS A 235 8.99 5.37 -14.79
N ASN A 236 9.37 5.13 -13.52
CA ASN A 236 10.13 6.09 -12.73
C ASN A 236 11.55 6.23 -13.33
N PRO A 237 12.23 7.39 -13.18
CA PRO A 237 13.52 7.64 -13.82
C PRO A 237 14.66 6.68 -13.43
N PHE A 238 14.52 6.00 -12.28
CA PHE A 238 15.54 5.10 -11.73
C PHE A 238 14.90 3.78 -11.31
N PRO A 239 15.63 2.64 -11.40
CA PRO A 239 15.20 1.38 -10.82
C PRO A 239 14.95 1.53 -9.31
N LEU A 240 13.96 0.80 -8.81
CA LEU A 240 13.52 0.87 -7.43
C LEU A 240 13.89 -0.40 -6.70
N SER A 241 14.38 -0.29 -5.48
CA SER A 241 14.58 -1.45 -4.62
C SER A 241 13.28 -1.78 -3.88
N TYR A 242 12.98 -3.07 -3.79
CA TYR A 242 11.83 -3.57 -3.05
C TYR A 242 12.17 -4.76 -2.16
N LYS A 243 11.40 -4.92 -1.09
CA LYS A 243 11.46 -6.05 -0.16
C LYS A 243 10.05 -6.41 0.28
N ILE A 244 9.74 -7.71 0.32
CA ILE A 244 8.47 -8.20 0.83
C ILE A 244 8.67 -9.03 2.10
N GLY A 245 7.68 -8.99 2.98
CA GLY A 245 7.68 -9.78 4.19
C GLY A 245 6.30 -9.87 4.84
N ASP A 246 6.29 -10.39 6.06
CA ASP A 246 5.11 -10.48 6.91
C ASP A 246 5.49 -10.18 8.36
N VAL A 247 4.51 -9.71 9.12
CA VAL A 247 4.67 -9.46 10.55
C VAL A 247 3.34 -9.67 11.26
N THR A 248 3.36 -10.37 12.40
CA THR A 248 2.22 -10.40 13.33
C THR A 248 2.29 -9.19 14.24
N ILE A 249 1.30 -8.31 14.11
CA ILE A 249 1.03 -7.20 15.03
C ILE A 249 0.33 -7.79 16.26
N PRO A 250 0.90 -7.64 17.47
CA PRO A 250 0.32 -8.23 18.67
C PRO A 250 -0.98 -7.51 19.03
N LYS A 251 -1.89 -8.26 19.67
CA LYS A 251 -3.02 -7.70 20.42
C LYS A 251 -2.54 -6.61 21.40
N ASN A 252 -3.35 -5.58 21.55
CA ASN A 252 -3.24 -4.58 22.61
C ASN A 252 -4.65 -4.32 23.16
N ASP A 253 -4.76 -3.97 24.45
CA ASP A 253 -6.03 -3.71 25.14
C ASP A 253 -6.40 -2.20 25.14
N ASN A 254 -5.63 -1.37 24.43
CA ASN A 254 -5.79 0.10 24.37
C ASN A 254 -6.20 0.60 22.96
N GLY A 255 -6.67 -0.28 22.08
CA GLY A 255 -7.25 0.09 20.77
C GLY A 255 -6.25 0.52 19.70
N ILE A 256 -4.95 0.58 20.04
CA ILE A 256 -3.85 0.86 19.11
C ILE A 256 -2.78 -0.22 19.27
N SER A 257 -2.73 -1.15 18.33
CA SER A 257 -1.71 -2.18 18.25
C SER A 257 -0.62 -1.76 17.27
N GLN A 258 0.65 -1.94 17.62
CA GLN A 258 1.75 -1.50 16.75
C GLN A 258 2.95 -2.43 16.77
N LYS A 259 3.56 -2.60 15.59
CA LYS A 259 4.87 -3.26 15.43
C LYS A 259 5.48 -2.85 14.11
N ASP A 260 6.79 -2.65 14.10
CA ASP A 260 7.56 -2.33 12.89
C ASP A 260 7.04 -1.11 12.12
N GLY A 261 6.51 -0.11 12.85
CA GLY A 261 5.93 1.10 12.27
C GLY A 261 4.58 0.89 11.56
N ILE A 262 3.98 -0.29 11.70
CA ILE A 262 2.60 -0.56 11.28
C ILE A 262 1.73 -0.43 12.52
N ILE A 263 0.63 0.31 12.37
CA ILE A 263 -0.37 0.53 13.41
C ILE A 263 -1.69 -0.07 12.93
N ILE A 264 -2.36 -0.78 13.83
CA ILE A 264 -3.75 -1.21 13.73
C ILE A 264 -4.51 -0.41 14.77
N GLN A 265 -5.51 0.34 14.31
CA GLN A 265 -6.31 1.21 15.15
C GLN A 265 -7.77 0.76 15.11
N GLU A 266 -8.29 0.39 16.26
CA GLU A 266 -9.64 -0.15 16.43
C GLU A 266 -10.75 0.82 16.07
N ASP A 267 -11.83 0.26 15.55
CA ASP A 267 -13.13 0.92 15.51
C ASP A 267 -13.81 0.76 16.88
N THR A 268 -13.98 1.87 17.59
CA THR A 268 -14.57 1.88 18.93
C THR A 268 -16.06 2.26 18.89
N SER A 269 -16.75 2.00 17.79
CA SER A 269 -18.10 2.54 17.61
C SER A 269 -19.19 1.71 18.27
N ARG A 270 -18.96 0.40 18.47
CA ARG A 270 -19.93 -0.51 19.08
C ARG A 270 -19.80 -0.59 20.59
N ASP A 271 -18.58 -0.62 21.08
CA ASP A 271 -18.31 -0.74 22.50
C ASP A 271 -16.96 -0.07 22.85
N THR A 272 -16.69 -0.08 24.15
CA THR A 272 -15.42 0.38 24.71
C THR A 272 -14.42 -0.77 24.83
N GLU A 273 -14.79 -1.98 24.40
CA GLU A 273 -13.80 -3.06 24.26
C GLU A 273 -12.83 -2.58 23.19
N GLN A 274 -11.56 -2.59 23.55
CA GLN A 274 -10.48 -2.11 22.69
C GLN A 274 -9.48 -3.24 22.46
N VAL A 275 -10.03 -4.44 22.26
CA VAL A 275 -9.32 -5.70 22.29
C VAL A 275 -9.37 -6.33 20.90
N HIS A 276 -8.44 -5.93 20.05
CA HIS A 276 -8.21 -6.66 18.80
C HIS A 276 -7.31 -7.88 18.98
N ALA A 277 -7.63 -8.95 18.27
CA ALA A 277 -6.74 -10.11 18.17
C ALA A 277 -5.38 -9.77 17.52
N ASP A 278 -4.41 -10.69 17.64
CA ASP A 278 -3.19 -10.64 16.85
C ASP A 278 -3.52 -10.62 15.36
N ASN A 279 -2.88 -9.74 14.59
CA ASN A 279 -3.15 -9.58 13.16
C ASN A 279 -1.88 -9.81 12.34
N LEU A 280 -1.92 -10.75 11.41
CA LEU A 280 -0.88 -11.00 10.42
C LEU A 280 -1.07 -10.01 9.28
N VAL A 281 -0.04 -9.23 9.02
CA VAL A 281 -0.01 -8.32 7.89
C VAL A 281 1.12 -8.71 6.93
N HIS A 282 0.84 -8.60 5.65
CA HIS A 282 1.85 -8.62 4.60
C HIS A 282 2.35 -7.19 4.38
N TYR A 283 3.65 -7.03 4.15
CA TYR A 283 4.24 -5.74 3.80
C TYR A 283 5.10 -5.82 2.54
N LEU A 284 5.07 -4.74 1.75
CA LEU A 284 5.97 -4.47 0.63
C LEU A 284 6.60 -3.10 0.86
N ASP A 285 7.92 -3.10 1.06
CA ASP A 285 8.72 -1.91 1.10
C ASP A 285 9.23 -1.58 -0.31
N ILE A 286 8.97 -0.37 -0.79
CA ILE A 286 9.43 0.15 -2.08
C ILE A 286 9.46 1.68 -2.01
N ILE A 287 10.53 2.32 -2.51
CA ILE A 287 10.72 3.80 -2.48
C ILE A 287 10.49 4.41 -1.09
N ASN A 288 11.10 3.89 -0.03
CA ASN A 288 10.88 4.42 1.34
C ASN A 288 9.38 4.49 1.72
N SER A 289 8.56 3.59 1.19
CA SER A 289 7.12 3.50 1.40
C SER A 289 6.76 2.05 1.66
N ARG A 290 5.76 1.84 2.51
CA ARG A 290 5.36 0.51 2.97
C ARG A 290 3.89 0.27 2.66
N PHE A 291 3.63 -0.62 1.72
CA PHE A 291 2.29 -1.13 1.45
C PHE A 291 1.99 -2.24 2.46
N VAL A 292 0.78 -2.23 3.02
CA VAL A 292 0.40 -3.17 4.08
C VAL A 292 -1.01 -3.66 3.82
N THR A 293 -1.25 -4.94 4.05
CA THR A 293 -2.60 -5.50 4.08
C THR A 293 -2.69 -6.57 5.17
N ASN A 294 -3.77 -6.56 5.96
CA ASN A 294 -4.10 -7.66 6.85
C ASN A 294 -4.53 -8.87 6.03
N VAL A 295 -4.01 -10.04 6.39
CA VAL A 295 -4.18 -11.29 5.64
C VAL A 295 -4.67 -12.45 6.49
N ASP A 296 -5.30 -12.16 7.62
CA ASP A 296 -5.91 -13.17 8.46
C ASP A 296 -7.30 -12.77 8.99
N ARG A 297 -7.97 -13.76 9.57
CA ARG A 297 -9.30 -13.66 10.19
C ARG A 297 -9.23 -13.65 11.73
N ARG A 298 -8.08 -13.33 12.31
CA ARG A 298 -8.00 -13.22 13.76
C ARG A 298 -8.73 -11.95 14.18
N GLY A 299 -9.68 -12.08 15.11
CA GLY A 299 -10.66 -11.03 15.44
C GLY A 299 -11.66 -10.82 14.30
N LEU A 300 -12.88 -10.36 14.59
CA LEU A 300 -13.83 -9.92 13.55
C LEU A 300 -13.93 -8.40 13.47
N ASP A 301 -13.26 -7.76 14.40
CA ASP A 301 -13.33 -6.35 14.68
C ASP A 301 -12.79 -5.52 13.49
N THR A 302 -13.33 -4.31 13.31
CA THR A 302 -12.93 -3.38 12.26
C THR A 302 -11.85 -2.47 12.77
N PHE A 303 -10.87 -2.20 11.91
CA PHE A 303 -9.73 -1.38 12.26
C PHE A 303 -9.21 -0.62 11.05
N ALA A 304 -8.64 0.56 11.31
CA ALA A 304 -7.83 1.27 10.34
C ALA A 304 -6.37 0.79 10.40
N LEU A 305 -5.78 0.51 9.23
CA LEU A 305 -4.33 0.37 9.11
C LEU A 305 -3.70 1.75 8.98
N ARG A 306 -2.62 1.99 9.73
CA ARG A 306 -1.88 3.26 9.73
C ARG A 306 -0.37 3.01 9.73
N LEU A 307 0.41 4.03 9.38
CA LEU A 307 1.88 3.95 9.38
C LEU A 307 2.50 4.98 10.33
N ASP A 308 3.39 4.55 11.22
CA ASP A 308 4.25 5.45 11.98
C ASP A 308 5.44 5.87 11.10
N ARG A 309 5.47 7.14 10.69
CA ARG A 309 6.52 7.71 9.83
C ARG A 309 7.92 7.63 10.44
N ALA A 310 8.05 7.76 11.76
CA ALA A 310 9.37 7.74 12.42
C ALA A 310 9.96 6.33 12.40
N ARG A 311 9.16 5.32 12.72
CA ARG A 311 9.61 3.92 12.80
C ARG A 311 9.69 3.21 11.44
N THR A 312 8.87 3.62 10.47
CA THR A 312 8.97 3.11 9.09
C THR A 312 10.27 3.55 8.40
N ARG A 313 10.73 4.79 8.63
CA ARG A 313 12.02 5.26 8.11
C ARG A 313 13.18 4.46 8.67
N THR A 314 13.28 4.29 9.99
CA THR A 314 14.43 3.64 10.64
C THR A 314 14.65 2.19 10.19
N ARG A 315 13.59 1.46 9.78
CA ARG A 315 13.73 0.09 9.27
C ARG A 315 13.74 0.00 7.74
N SER A 316 12.98 0.84 7.03
CA SER A 316 13.01 0.85 5.57
C SER A 316 14.33 1.39 5.03
N SER A 317 14.97 2.36 5.69
CA SER A 317 16.22 2.97 5.20
C SER A 317 17.48 2.21 5.59
N THR A 318 17.45 1.42 6.68
CA THR A 318 18.56 0.50 7.01
C THR A 318 18.53 -0.76 6.16
N ASP A 319 17.34 -1.19 5.76
CA ASP A 319 17.14 -2.45 5.04
C ASP A 319 16.92 -2.29 3.54
N ILE A 320 16.70 -1.07 3.05
CA ILE A 320 16.71 -0.74 1.63
C ILE A 320 17.68 0.42 1.51
N LEU A 321 18.87 0.14 1.00
CA LEU A 321 19.73 1.19 0.47
C LEU A 321 18.96 1.80 -0.69
N SER A 322 18.18 2.84 -0.42
CA SER A 322 17.52 3.59 -1.48
C SER A 322 18.64 4.12 -2.36
N VAL A 323 18.62 3.74 -3.64
CA VAL A 323 19.38 4.41 -4.71
C VAL A 323 18.77 5.82 -4.96
N ASP A 324 18.18 6.46 -3.95
CA ASP A 324 17.83 7.89 -3.94
C ASP A 324 19.10 8.70 -3.65
N TYR A 325 20.12 8.52 -4.49
CA TYR A 325 21.38 9.25 -4.40
C TYR A 325 21.17 10.76 -4.49
N TRP A 326 20.09 11.24 -5.12
CA TRP A 326 19.83 12.68 -5.29
C TRP A 326 19.52 13.41 -3.98
N ASN A 327 18.78 12.80 -3.05
CA ASN A 327 18.50 13.45 -1.76
C ASN A 327 19.71 13.39 -0.82
N VAL A 328 20.48 12.29 -0.88
CA VAL A 328 21.72 12.15 -0.11
C VAL A 328 22.79 13.14 -0.58
N LEU A 329 22.91 13.38 -1.90
CA LEU A 329 23.87 14.33 -2.47
C LEU A 329 23.55 15.80 -2.15
N LEU A 330 22.25 16.15 -2.09
CA LEU A 330 21.80 17.49 -1.68
C LEU A 330 22.02 17.72 -0.17
N ASP A 331 21.77 16.73 0.68
CA ASP A 331 21.99 16.83 2.13
C ASP A 331 23.48 16.91 2.52
N ILE A 332 24.40 16.42 1.67
CA ILE A 332 25.86 16.56 1.86
C ILE A 332 26.49 17.70 1.04
N GLY A 333 25.68 18.57 0.42
CA GLY A 333 26.13 19.79 -0.23
C GLY A 333 26.88 19.61 -1.56
N ILE A 334 26.69 18.49 -2.26
CA ILE A 334 27.32 18.25 -3.57
C ILE A 334 26.37 18.69 -4.69
N ASP A 335 26.61 19.87 -5.24
CA ASP A 335 25.94 20.35 -6.45
C ASP A 335 26.68 19.81 -7.70
N LEU A 336 26.14 18.75 -8.32
CA LEU A 336 26.71 18.11 -9.50
C LEU A 336 26.61 18.97 -10.78
N LYS A 337 25.87 20.09 -10.77
CA LYS A 337 25.78 20.99 -11.95
C LYS A 337 27.11 21.65 -12.31
N TRP A 338 28.06 21.70 -11.38
CA TRP A 338 29.34 22.40 -11.58
C TRP A 338 30.53 21.48 -11.89
N GLU A 339 30.44 20.16 -11.63
CA GLU A 339 31.58 19.23 -11.79
C GLU A 339 31.52 18.35 -13.06
N LEU A 340 30.40 18.30 -13.78
CA LEU A 340 30.29 17.54 -15.04
C LEU A 340 30.17 18.50 -16.21
N ASN A 341 31.31 18.78 -16.84
CA ASN A 341 31.42 19.53 -18.09
C ASN A 341 30.91 18.68 -19.28
N ILE A 342 29.69 18.15 -19.17
CA ILE A 342 29.00 17.37 -20.20
C ILE A 342 28.04 18.33 -20.91
N PRO A 343 28.25 18.63 -22.20
CA PRO A 343 27.26 19.37 -22.96
C PRO A 343 26.03 18.46 -23.13
N ILE A 344 24.95 18.80 -22.44
CA ILE A 344 23.63 18.22 -22.69
C ILE A 344 23.03 19.01 -23.86
N SER A 345 23.04 18.43 -25.07
CA SER A 345 22.19 18.92 -26.15
C SER A 345 20.78 18.39 -25.91
N ILE A 346 19.84 19.30 -25.65
CA ILE A 346 18.42 19.00 -25.63
C ILE A 346 17.94 19.02 -27.09
N GLN A 347 17.42 17.89 -27.57
CA GLN A 347 16.48 17.82 -28.68
C GLN A 347 15.30 16.95 -28.28
#